data_AF-A0A397W6U0-F1
#
_entry.id   AF-A0A397W6U0-F1
#
_cell.length_a   1.000
_cell.length_b   1.000
_cell.length_c   1.000
_cell.angle_alpha   90.00
_cell.angle_beta   90.00
_cell.angle_gamma   90.00
#
_symmetry.space_group_name_H-M   'P 1'
#
loop_
_entity.id
_entity.type
_entity.pdbx_description
1 polymer ?
#
loop_
_entity_poly.entity_id
_entity_poly.type
_entity_poly.pdbx_seq_one_letter_code
_entity_poly.pdbx_strand_id
1 'polypeptide(L)'
;MQYDNVVFSEITGFISMACWMVVGIPQLYENYKRKSGDSVSLSFVYIWLLGDLFNMLGAILQNLILTVVLIAIYHNAIDSSIILQIYYYRFRRNSSYLDEEITPLQPIRIESQTSVYRSRVKQFWEILIGLVGVCFAGVIMYYISTLIRTNEASEDDQQKMELLPQIFGWCSAMLYLGARIPQIIKNHKSQSTDGLSLAMFCFCVLGNVTFCSSILLYSTEFNYILINLPWLLGNGGTLMFDFVILAQFYFYRNN
;
A
#
# COMPACT_ATOMS: atom_id res chain seq x y z
N MET A 1 22.17 21.99 9.29
CA MET A 1 21.27 21.20 10.17
C MET A 1 19.80 21.42 9.83
N GLN A 2 19.19 22.59 10.05
CA GLN A 2 17.76 22.78 9.73
C GLN A 2 17.45 22.68 8.22
N TYR A 3 18.31 23.24 7.36
CA TYR A 3 18.17 23.12 5.90
C TYR A 3 18.26 21.66 5.41
N ASP A 4 19.23 20.91 5.93
CA ASP A 4 19.44 19.50 5.56
C ASP A 4 18.22 18.65 5.92
N ASN A 5 17.63 18.88 7.10
CA ASN A 5 16.43 18.17 7.56
C ASN A 5 15.22 18.40 6.65
N VAL A 6 15.01 19.63 6.16
CA VAL A 6 13.93 19.95 5.22
C VAL A 6 14.14 19.21 3.89
N VAL A 7 15.36 19.18 3.36
CA VAL A 7 15.69 18.45 2.12
C VAL A 7 15.41 16.95 2.29
N PHE A 8 15.86 16.33 3.39
CA PHE A 8 15.57 14.93 3.65
C PHE A 8 14.07 14.66 3.85
N SER A 9 13.35 15.57 4.48
CA SER A 9 11.88 15.50 4.59
C SER A 9 11.22 15.46 3.21
N GLU A 10 11.58 16.39 2.31
CA GLU A 10 11.01 16.45 0.96
C GLU A 10 11.33 15.17 0.17
N ILE A 11 12.58 14.71 0.17
CA ILE A 11 12.99 13.47 -0.50
C ILE A 11 12.20 12.26 0.03
N THR A 12 12.13 12.09 1.34
CA THR A 12 11.38 10.97 1.94
C THR A 12 9.88 11.06 1.64
N GLY A 13 9.31 12.26 1.58
CA GLY A 13 7.94 12.48 1.13
C GLY A 13 7.70 12.03 -0.32
N PHE A 14 8.60 12.39 -1.25
CA PHE A 14 8.49 11.95 -2.64
C PHE A 14 8.70 10.44 -2.81
N ILE A 15 9.60 9.82 -2.05
CA ILE A 15 9.76 8.35 -2.03
C ILE A 15 8.48 7.69 -1.54
N SER A 16 7.86 8.22 -0.49
CA SER A 16 6.59 7.71 0.01
C SER A 16 5.51 7.78 -1.06
N MET A 17 5.36 8.93 -1.71
CA MET A 17 4.40 9.12 -2.80
C MET A 17 4.64 8.10 -3.94
N ALA A 18 5.89 7.87 -4.33
CA ALA A 18 6.23 6.87 -5.35
C ALA A 18 5.87 5.44 -4.92
N CYS A 19 6.03 5.08 -3.64
CA CYS A 19 5.62 3.77 -3.11
C CYS A 19 4.09 3.60 -3.21
N TRP A 20 3.32 4.60 -2.78
CA TRP A 20 1.87 4.57 -2.81
C TRP A 20 1.31 4.48 -4.23
N MET A 21 1.96 5.12 -5.20
CA MET A 21 1.58 5.03 -6.62
C MET A 21 1.67 3.62 -7.20
N VAL A 22 2.46 2.70 -6.62
CA VAL A 22 2.62 1.33 -7.14
C VAL A 22 2.10 0.26 -6.20
N VAL A 23 1.69 0.61 -4.98
CA VAL A 23 1.45 -0.33 -3.87
C VAL A 23 0.46 -1.44 -4.20
N GLY A 24 -0.65 -1.12 -4.89
CA GLY A 24 -1.69 -2.10 -5.21
C GLY A 24 -1.43 -2.93 -6.48
N ILE A 25 -0.47 -2.51 -7.32
CA ILE A 25 -0.17 -3.19 -8.59
C ILE A 25 0.31 -4.63 -8.38
N PRO A 26 1.23 -4.92 -7.43
CA PRO A 26 1.68 -6.29 -7.19
C PRO A 26 0.56 -7.27 -6.81
N GLN A 27 -0.49 -6.82 -6.11
CA GLN A 27 -1.59 -7.71 -5.75
C GLN A 27 -2.54 -7.96 -6.92
N LEU A 28 -2.82 -6.92 -7.73
CA LEU A 28 -3.54 -7.09 -9.00
C LEU A 28 -2.82 -8.08 -9.92
N TYR A 29 -1.49 -7.98 -9.99
CA TYR A 29 -0.66 -8.89 -10.77
C TYR A 29 -0.72 -10.32 -10.23
N GLU A 30 -0.58 -10.53 -8.91
CA GLU A 30 -0.60 -11.86 -8.31
C GLU A 30 -1.97 -12.53 -8.50
N ASN A 31 -3.07 -11.80 -8.31
CA ASN A 31 -4.42 -12.26 -8.60
C ASN A 31 -4.59 -12.68 -10.06
N TYR A 32 -4.09 -11.85 -10.99
CA TYR A 32 -4.13 -12.15 -12.41
C TYR A 32 -3.30 -13.37 -12.80
N LYS A 33 -2.09 -13.50 -12.24
CA LYS A 33 -1.17 -14.60 -12.52
C LYS A 33 -1.70 -15.93 -11.98
N ARG A 34 -2.23 -15.93 -10.76
CA ARG A 34 -2.79 -17.11 -10.11
C ARG A 34 -4.19 -17.47 -10.59
N LYS A 35 -4.89 -16.56 -11.28
CA LYS A 35 -6.31 -16.68 -11.61
C LYS A 35 -7.18 -16.96 -10.36
N SER A 36 -6.78 -16.38 -9.22
CA SER A 36 -7.45 -16.49 -7.94
C SER A 36 -7.10 -15.29 -7.08
N GLY A 37 -8.09 -14.74 -6.38
CA GLY A 37 -7.92 -13.67 -5.38
C GLY A 37 -8.18 -14.13 -3.95
N ASP A 38 -8.21 -15.45 -3.71
CA ASP A 38 -8.60 -16.01 -2.41
C ASP A 38 -7.57 -15.87 -1.30
N SER A 39 -6.36 -15.43 -1.62
CA SER A 39 -5.29 -15.15 -0.66
C SER A 39 -5.53 -13.85 0.10
N VAL A 40 -6.07 -12.84 -0.57
CA VAL A 40 -6.37 -11.52 0.00
C VAL A 40 -7.70 -11.55 0.72
N SER A 41 -7.75 -11.03 1.94
CA SER A 41 -8.98 -10.88 2.70
C SER A 41 -9.87 -9.83 2.06
N LEU A 42 -11.08 -10.21 1.64
CA LEU A 42 -12.06 -9.24 1.13
C LEU A 42 -12.33 -8.14 2.15
N SER A 43 -12.42 -8.48 3.44
CA SER A 43 -12.61 -7.49 4.50
C SER A 43 -11.46 -6.49 4.59
N PHE A 44 -10.21 -6.93 4.38
CA PHE A 44 -9.07 -6.03 4.31
C PHE A 44 -9.21 -5.02 3.16
N VAL A 45 -9.53 -5.50 1.96
CA VAL A 45 -9.67 -4.62 0.78
C VAL A 45 -10.88 -3.70 0.89
N TYR A 46 -12.00 -4.16 1.47
CA TYR A 46 -13.18 -3.31 1.70
C TYR A 46 -12.92 -2.18 2.70
N ILE A 47 -12.22 -2.48 3.80
CA ILE A 47 -11.87 -1.45 4.79
C ILE A 47 -10.87 -0.47 4.17
N TRP A 48 -9.93 -0.95 3.34
CA TRP A 48 -8.99 -0.10 2.61
C TRP A 48 -9.71 0.85 1.65
N LEU A 49 -10.60 0.30 0.80
CA LEU A 49 -11.44 1.08 -0.11
C LEU A 49 -12.27 2.11 0.65
N LEU A 50 -12.84 1.74 1.79
CA LEU A 50 -13.59 2.68 2.61
C LEU A 50 -12.71 3.83 3.11
N GLY A 51 -11.50 3.54 3.60
CA GLY A 51 -10.52 4.56 3.99
C GLY A 51 -10.16 5.48 2.83
N ASP A 52 -9.96 4.92 1.63
CA ASP A 52 -9.63 5.67 0.41
C ASP A 52 -10.80 6.53 -0.08
N LEU A 53 -12.05 6.09 0.11
CA LEU A 53 -13.24 6.91 -0.14
C LEU A 53 -13.30 8.10 0.83
N PHE A 54 -13.02 7.90 2.13
CA PHE A 54 -12.95 8.99 3.10
C PHE A 54 -11.85 9.99 2.74
N ASN A 55 -10.67 9.52 2.31
CA ASN A 55 -9.59 10.39 1.87
C ASN A 55 -9.95 11.16 0.59
N MET A 56 -10.62 10.54 -0.37
CA MET A 56 -11.11 11.21 -1.58
C MET A 56 -12.16 12.27 -1.25
N LEU A 57 -13.14 11.94 -0.41
CA LEU A 57 -14.16 12.90 0.05
C LEU A 57 -13.53 14.06 0.80
N GLY A 58 -12.56 13.78 1.69
CA GLY A 58 -11.80 14.80 2.39
C GLY A 58 -11.09 15.75 1.43
N ALA A 59 -10.42 15.22 0.40
CA ALA A 59 -9.73 16.02 -0.60
C ALA A 59 -10.67 16.93 -1.42
N ILE A 60 -11.84 16.41 -1.81
CA ILE A 60 -12.85 17.18 -2.54
C ILE A 60 -13.45 18.28 -1.66
N LEU A 61 -13.82 17.96 -0.43
CA LEU A 61 -14.45 18.91 0.49
C LEU A 61 -13.52 20.04 0.91
N GLN A 62 -12.21 19.78 0.96
CA GLN A 62 -11.17 20.78 1.22
C GLN A 62 -10.77 21.57 -0.03
N ASN A 63 -11.37 21.28 -1.20
CA ASN A 63 -10.99 21.88 -2.47
C ASN A 63 -9.48 21.79 -2.76
N LEU A 64 -8.88 20.64 -2.42
CA LEU A 64 -7.46 20.42 -2.69
C LEU A 64 -7.18 20.44 -4.19
N ILE A 65 -5.93 20.72 -4.55
CA ILE A 65 -5.49 20.74 -5.94
C ILE A 65 -5.89 19.46 -6.68
N LEU A 66 -6.25 19.60 -7.96
CA LEU A 66 -6.77 18.51 -8.79
C LEU A 66 -5.90 17.25 -8.73
N THR A 67 -4.57 17.41 -8.70
CA THR A 67 -3.62 16.30 -8.62
C THR A 67 -3.88 15.39 -7.41
N VAL A 68 -4.18 15.95 -6.23
CA VAL A 68 -4.47 15.16 -5.02
C VAL A 68 -5.78 14.40 -5.17
N VAL A 69 -6.80 15.03 -5.76
CA VAL A 69 -8.09 14.39 -6.06
C VAL A 69 -7.92 13.23 -7.06
N LEU A 70 -7.14 13.43 -8.12
CA LEU A 70 -6.84 12.38 -9.10
C LEU A 70 -6.10 11.19 -8.47
N ILE A 71 -5.15 11.43 -7.57
CA ILE A 71 -4.47 10.38 -6.82
C ILE A 71 -5.46 9.60 -5.95
N ALA A 72 -6.40 10.27 -5.28
CA ALA A 72 -7.41 9.60 -4.47
C ALA A 72 -8.34 8.74 -5.34
N ILE A 73 -8.77 9.24 -6.51
CA ILE A 73 -9.56 8.47 -7.48
C ILE A 73 -8.78 7.22 -7.95
N TYR A 74 -7.48 7.38 -8.23
CA TYR A 74 -6.61 6.27 -8.64
C TYR A 74 -6.60 5.13 -7.62
N HIS A 75 -6.41 5.44 -6.33
CA HIS A 75 -6.37 4.42 -5.28
C HIS A 75 -7.72 3.69 -5.14
N ASN A 76 -8.82 4.43 -5.15
CA ASN A 76 -10.17 3.86 -5.17
C ASN A 76 -10.40 2.91 -6.35
N ALA A 77 -9.86 3.25 -7.53
CA ALA A 77 -9.97 2.42 -8.73
C ALA A 77 -9.13 1.14 -8.61
N ILE A 78 -7.93 1.21 -8.02
CA ILE A 78 -7.07 0.04 -7.77
C ILE A 78 -7.76 -0.94 -6.80
N ASP A 79 -8.29 -0.44 -5.69
CA ASP A 79 -8.99 -1.26 -4.70
C ASP A 79 -10.24 -1.93 -5.29
N SER A 80 -11.03 -1.15 -6.03
CA SER A 80 -12.19 -1.67 -6.77
C SER A 80 -11.78 -2.75 -7.77
N SER A 81 -10.65 -2.57 -8.46
CA SER A 81 -10.11 -3.55 -9.41
C SER A 81 -9.68 -4.84 -8.72
N ILE A 82 -9.08 -4.78 -7.53
CA ILE A 82 -8.73 -5.96 -6.73
C ILE A 82 -10.00 -6.71 -6.33
N ILE A 83 -11.01 -6.00 -5.82
CA ILE A 83 -12.30 -6.60 -5.43
C ILE A 83 -12.97 -7.28 -6.63
N LEU A 84 -13.02 -6.59 -7.78
CA LEU A 84 -13.60 -7.13 -9.01
C LEU A 84 -12.86 -8.40 -9.47
N GLN A 85 -11.52 -8.43 -9.41
CA GLN A 85 -10.77 -9.64 -9.71
C GLN A 85 -11.09 -10.79 -8.77
N ILE A 86 -11.24 -10.53 -7.46
CA ILE A 86 -11.61 -11.56 -6.49
C ILE A 86 -12.97 -12.18 -6.86
N TYR A 87 -13.98 -11.36 -7.12
CA TYR A 87 -15.30 -11.85 -7.52
C TYR A 87 -15.28 -12.57 -8.87
N TYR A 88 -14.60 -12.00 -9.87
CA TYR A 88 -14.50 -12.58 -11.20
C TYR A 88 -13.90 -13.99 -11.16
N TYR A 89 -12.77 -14.18 -10.46
CA TYR A 89 -12.13 -15.48 -10.38
C TYR A 89 -12.90 -16.50 -9.53
N ARG A 90 -13.60 -16.04 -8.48
CA ARG A 90 -14.51 -16.92 -7.70
C ARG A 90 -15.69 -17.41 -8.54
N PHE A 91 -16.31 -16.50 -9.29
CA PHE A 91 -17.42 -16.84 -10.17
C PHE A 91 -16.98 -17.84 -11.25
N ARG A 92 -15.87 -17.53 -11.95
CA ARG A 92 -15.35 -18.41 -13.00
C ARG A 92 -14.99 -19.80 -12.46
N ARG A 93 -14.36 -19.88 -11.29
CA ARG A 93 -14.04 -21.17 -10.66
C ARG A 93 -15.30 -21.97 -10.33
N ASN A 94 -16.32 -21.33 -9.77
CA ASN A 94 -17.59 -22.00 -9.47
C ASN A 94 -18.29 -22.51 -10.73
N SER A 95 -18.24 -21.76 -11.85
CA SER A 95 -18.73 -22.25 -13.14
C SER A 95 -17.94 -23.45 -13.64
N SER A 96 -16.60 -23.41 -13.56
CA SER A 96 -15.76 -24.54 -14.00
C SER A 96 -15.94 -25.80 -13.16
N TYR A 97 -16.20 -25.71 -11.85
CA TYR A 97 -16.50 -26.89 -11.02
C TYR A 97 -17.75 -27.65 -11.49
N LEU A 98 -18.75 -26.93 -12.01
CA LEU A 98 -19.97 -27.55 -12.56
C LEU A 98 -19.69 -28.28 -13.89
N ASP A 99 -18.66 -27.85 -14.62
CA ASP A 99 -18.25 -28.46 -15.90
C ASP A 99 -17.24 -29.61 -15.71
N GLU A 100 -16.40 -29.56 -14.66
CA GLU A 100 -15.24 -30.43 -14.47
C GLU A 100 -15.56 -31.79 -13.83
N GLU A 101 -16.75 -31.98 -13.23
CA GLU A 101 -17.23 -33.27 -12.69
C GLU A 101 -17.18 -34.44 -13.72
N ILE A 102 -16.94 -34.12 -15.00
CA ILE A 102 -16.91 -35.04 -16.14
C ILE A 102 -15.46 -35.38 -16.60
N THR A 103 -14.41 -34.77 -16.04
CA THR A 103 -13.04 -34.85 -16.61
C THR A 103 -12.11 -35.87 -15.88
N PRO A 104 -11.29 -36.67 -16.60
CA PRO A 104 -10.33 -37.58 -15.96
C PRO A 104 -9.28 -36.84 -15.11
N LEU A 105 -8.92 -37.43 -13.98
CA LEU A 105 -7.89 -36.92 -13.06
C LEU A 105 -6.58 -36.64 -13.81
N GLN A 106 -6.14 -35.37 -13.80
CA GLN A 106 -4.84 -34.99 -14.32
C GLN A 106 -3.71 -35.49 -13.40
N PRO A 107 -2.53 -35.84 -13.95
CA PRO A 107 -1.40 -36.26 -13.15
C PRO A 107 -0.94 -35.13 -12.22
N ILE A 108 -0.68 -35.48 -10.95
CA ILE A 108 -0.17 -34.54 -9.94
C ILE A 108 1.17 -33.97 -10.42
N ARG A 109 1.21 -32.66 -10.66
CA ARG A 109 2.45 -31.97 -11.04
C ARG A 109 3.34 -31.80 -9.80
N ILE A 110 4.36 -32.62 -9.67
CA ILE A 110 5.38 -32.48 -8.62
C ILE A 110 6.32 -31.34 -9.04
N GLU A 111 6.22 -30.18 -8.39
CA GLU A 111 7.20 -29.11 -8.59
C GLU A 111 8.55 -29.52 -7.99
N SER A 112 9.61 -29.41 -8.81
CA SER A 112 10.97 -29.65 -8.33
C SER A 112 11.37 -28.61 -7.27
N GLN A 113 12.15 -29.01 -6.26
CA GLN A 113 12.70 -28.05 -5.29
C GLN A 113 13.49 -26.92 -5.97
N THR A 114 14.18 -27.23 -7.08
CA THR A 114 14.91 -26.25 -7.90
C THR A 114 14.00 -25.19 -8.51
N SER A 115 12.81 -25.55 -9.00
CA SER A 115 11.84 -24.59 -9.54
C SER A 115 11.26 -23.69 -8.46
N VAL A 116 10.98 -24.24 -7.27
CA VAL A 116 10.51 -23.47 -6.11
C VAL A 116 11.59 -22.46 -5.66
N TYR A 117 12.84 -22.91 -5.53
CA TYR A 117 13.97 -22.04 -5.17
C TYR A 117 14.16 -20.91 -6.21
N ARG A 118 14.18 -21.25 -7.51
CA ARG A 118 14.31 -20.27 -8.59
C ARG A 118 13.21 -19.22 -8.54
N SER A 119 11.96 -19.64 -8.32
CA SER A 119 10.81 -18.74 -8.19
C SER A 119 10.98 -17.78 -7.01
N ARG A 120 11.42 -18.30 -5.85
CA ARG A 120 11.68 -17.50 -4.64
C ARG A 120 12.79 -16.46 -4.85
N VAL A 121 13.90 -16.86 -5.47
CA VAL A 121 15.01 -15.93 -5.79
C VAL A 121 14.55 -14.86 -6.77
N LYS A 122 13.78 -15.24 -7.80
CA LYS A 122 13.21 -14.28 -8.75
C LYS A 122 12.32 -13.25 -8.05
N GLN A 123 11.40 -13.71 -7.19
CA GLN A 123 10.52 -12.83 -6.44
C GLN A 123 11.31 -11.85 -5.54
N PHE A 124 12.36 -12.33 -4.86
CA PHE A 124 13.23 -11.47 -4.05
C PHE A 124 13.85 -10.34 -4.88
N TRP A 125 14.41 -10.66 -6.04
CA TRP A 125 15.01 -9.64 -6.92
C TRP A 125 13.97 -8.68 -7.51
N GLU A 126 12.79 -9.17 -7.89
CA GLU A 126 11.68 -8.32 -8.36
C GLU A 126 11.27 -7.30 -7.29
N ILE A 127 11.16 -7.72 -6.03
CA ILE A 127 10.86 -6.83 -4.90
C ILE A 127 12.00 -5.84 -4.70
N LEU A 128 13.25 -6.30 -4.66
CA LEU A 128 14.41 -5.44 -4.42
C LEU A 128 14.55 -4.36 -5.50
N ILE A 129 14.42 -4.75 -6.78
CA ILE A 129 14.43 -3.82 -7.91
C ILE A 129 13.28 -2.83 -7.80
N GLY A 130 12.08 -3.29 -7.44
CA GLY A 130 10.93 -2.42 -7.20
C GLY A 130 11.18 -1.38 -6.12
N LEU A 131 11.72 -1.79 -4.96
CA LEU A 131 12.03 -0.91 -3.84
C LEU A 131 13.12 0.13 -4.20
N VAL A 132 14.19 -0.30 -4.88
CA VAL A 132 15.22 0.63 -5.36
C VAL A 132 14.65 1.58 -6.41
N GLY A 133 13.80 1.08 -7.30
CA GLY A 133 13.14 1.85 -8.34
C GLY A 133 12.27 2.98 -7.78
N VAL A 134 11.45 2.72 -6.76
CA VAL A 134 10.62 3.77 -6.13
C VAL A 134 11.46 4.79 -5.35
N CYS A 135 12.55 4.36 -4.71
CA CYS A 135 13.49 5.28 -4.08
C CYS A 135 14.13 6.24 -5.10
N PHE A 136 14.60 5.69 -6.22
CA PHE A 136 15.19 6.47 -7.30
C PHE A 136 14.17 7.41 -7.96
N ALA A 137 12.95 6.94 -8.21
CA ALA A 137 11.86 7.74 -8.74
C ALA A 137 11.49 8.90 -7.80
N GLY A 138 11.45 8.66 -6.48
CA GLY A 138 11.21 9.71 -5.48
C GLY A 138 12.30 10.78 -5.48
N VAL A 139 13.57 10.38 -5.54
CA VAL A 139 14.71 11.32 -5.64
C VAL A 139 14.66 12.13 -6.94
N ILE A 140 14.36 11.49 -8.09
CA ILE A 140 14.17 12.21 -9.35
C ILE A 140 13.03 13.22 -9.24
N MET A 141 11.89 12.81 -8.68
CA MET A 141 10.72 13.67 -8.54
C MET A 141 11.03 14.89 -7.66
N TYR A 142 11.82 14.71 -6.60
CA TYR A 142 12.35 15.81 -5.80
C TYR A 142 13.18 16.79 -6.65
N TYR A 143 14.13 16.32 -7.44
CA TYR A 143 14.93 17.19 -8.30
C TYR A 143 14.08 17.91 -9.36
N ILE A 144 13.10 17.22 -9.96
CA ILE A 144 12.17 17.85 -10.90
C ILE A 144 11.35 18.93 -10.20
N SER A 145 10.83 18.65 -9.00
CA SER A 145 10.04 19.60 -8.21
C SER A 145 10.85 20.85 -7.86
N THR A 146 12.12 20.70 -7.47
CA THR A 146 12.98 21.84 -7.16
C THR A 146 13.28 22.71 -8.39
N LEU A 147 13.45 22.12 -9.57
CA LEU A 147 13.61 22.85 -10.84
C LEU A 147 12.36 23.63 -11.26
N ILE A 148 11.16 23.10 -10.93
CA ILE A 148 9.90 23.80 -11.19
C ILE A 148 9.70 24.94 -10.18
N ARG A 149 9.94 24.67 -8.89
CA ARG A 149 9.74 25.62 -7.78
C ARG A 149 10.61 26.87 -7.90
N THR A 150 11.80 26.80 -8.49
CA THR A 150 12.64 27.99 -8.72
C THR A 150 11.98 29.05 -9.62
N ASN A 151 10.90 28.71 -10.34
CA ASN A 151 10.19 29.63 -11.23
C ASN A 151 8.96 30.31 -10.58
N GLU A 152 8.56 29.93 -9.36
CA GLU A 152 7.38 30.49 -8.68
C GLU A 152 7.73 30.92 -7.25
N ALA A 153 7.36 32.15 -6.86
CA ALA A 153 7.54 32.64 -5.51
C ALA A 153 6.59 31.87 -4.56
N SER A 154 7.13 31.19 -3.55
CA SER A 154 6.36 30.39 -2.61
C SER A 154 5.57 31.28 -1.63
N GLU A 155 4.24 31.16 -1.62
CA GLU A 155 3.41 31.61 -0.50
C GLU A 155 3.70 30.72 0.72
N ASP A 156 3.87 31.35 1.89
CA ASP A 156 4.11 30.67 3.17
C ASP A 156 2.77 30.11 3.67
N ASP A 157 2.49 28.86 3.31
CA ASP A 157 1.29 28.14 3.75
C ASP A 157 1.43 27.76 5.24
N GLN A 158 0.98 28.65 6.13
CA GLN A 158 0.84 28.32 7.54
C GLN A 158 -0.20 27.20 7.72
N GLN A 159 0.30 26.00 8.03
CA GLN A 159 -0.53 24.83 8.32
C GLN A 159 -1.37 25.10 9.58
N LYS A 160 -2.68 25.35 9.41
CA LYS A 160 -3.63 25.56 10.51
C LYS A 160 -4.32 24.26 10.89
N MET A 161 -4.66 24.11 12.17
CA MET A 161 -5.47 22.99 12.64
C MET A 161 -6.93 23.21 12.25
N GLU A 162 -7.30 22.77 11.05
CA GLU A 162 -8.67 22.81 10.59
C GLU A 162 -9.44 21.56 11.03
N LEU A 163 -10.69 21.75 11.45
CA LEU A 163 -11.52 20.67 11.98
C LEU A 163 -11.79 19.57 10.94
N LEU A 164 -12.06 19.96 9.70
CA LEU A 164 -12.49 19.02 8.65
C LEU A 164 -11.37 18.05 8.23
N PRO A 165 -10.14 18.51 7.89
CA PRO A 165 -9.02 17.61 7.63
C PRO A 165 -8.70 16.68 8.81
N GLN A 166 -8.84 17.16 10.05
CA GLN A 166 -8.62 16.36 11.25
C GLN A 166 -9.62 15.22 11.38
N ILE A 167 -10.92 15.48 11.18
CA ILE A 167 -11.96 14.43 11.22
C ILE A 167 -11.67 13.35 10.19
N PHE A 168 -11.44 13.74 8.93
CA PHE A 168 -11.16 12.77 7.86
C PHE A 168 -9.85 12.02 8.08
N GLY A 169 -8.80 12.69 8.57
CA GLY A 169 -7.52 12.09 8.90
C GLY A 169 -7.61 11.06 10.03
N TRP A 170 -8.38 11.34 11.09
CA TRP A 170 -8.58 10.36 12.17
C TRP A 170 -9.45 9.17 11.72
N CYS A 171 -10.51 9.43 10.94
CA CYS A 171 -11.34 8.36 10.37
C CYS A 171 -10.52 7.43 9.47
N SER A 172 -9.71 7.97 8.55
CA SER A 172 -8.87 7.17 7.67
C SER A 172 -7.77 6.44 8.44
N ALA A 173 -7.13 7.08 9.43
CA ALA A 173 -6.15 6.43 10.29
C ALA A 173 -6.72 5.19 11.00
N MET A 174 -7.93 5.30 11.57
CA MET A 174 -8.60 4.18 12.23
C MET A 174 -8.95 3.05 11.25
N LEU A 175 -9.45 3.39 10.07
CA LEU A 175 -9.78 2.41 9.02
C LEU A 175 -8.54 1.68 8.55
N TYR A 176 -7.46 2.40 8.24
CA TYR A 176 -6.21 1.80 7.78
C TYR A 176 -5.58 0.90 8.84
N LEU A 177 -5.57 1.33 10.10
CA LEU A 177 -5.09 0.51 11.21
C LEU A 177 -5.93 -0.76 11.36
N GLY A 178 -7.26 -0.62 11.31
CA GLY A 178 -8.19 -1.74 11.39
C GLY A 178 -8.12 -2.71 10.20
N ALA A 179 -7.79 -2.24 9.01
CA ALA A 179 -7.80 -3.04 7.78
C ALA A 179 -6.88 -4.26 7.86
N ARG A 180 -5.70 -4.13 8.49
CA ARG A 180 -4.70 -5.22 8.54
C ARG A 180 -5.17 -6.40 9.38
N ILE A 181 -6.01 -6.16 10.38
CA ILE A 181 -6.50 -7.18 11.33
C ILE A 181 -7.19 -8.34 10.60
N PRO A 182 -8.18 -8.11 9.70
CA PRO A 182 -8.76 -9.16 8.88
C PRO A 182 -7.76 -9.99 8.07
N GLN A 183 -6.70 -9.38 7.54
CA GLN A 183 -5.68 -10.13 6.79
C GLN A 183 -4.84 -11.00 7.71
N ILE A 184 -4.42 -10.47 8.87
CA ILE A 184 -3.68 -11.23 9.89
C ILE A 184 -4.49 -12.44 10.34
N ILE A 185 -5.79 -12.24 10.63
CA ILE A 185 -6.70 -13.32 11.02
C ILE A 185 -6.85 -14.33 9.89
N LYS A 186 -7.00 -13.87 8.64
CA LYS A 186 -7.14 -14.76 7.49
C LYS A 186 -5.91 -15.64 7.31
N ASN A 187 -4.72 -15.05 7.29
CA ASN A 187 -3.43 -15.76 7.18
C ASN A 187 -3.29 -16.79 8.30
N HIS A 188 -3.68 -16.44 9.52
CA HIS A 188 -3.64 -17.35 10.65
C HIS A 188 -4.66 -18.49 10.51
N LYS A 189 -5.88 -18.22 10.07
CA LYS A 189 -6.88 -19.27 9.84
C LYS A 189 -6.50 -20.22 8.70
N SER A 190 -5.92 -19.70 7.63
CA SER A 190 -5.45 -20.51 6.50
C SER A 190 -4.09 -21.18 6.74
N GLN A 191 -3.37 -20.76 7.79
CA GLN A 191 -1.97 -21.16 8.06
C GLN A 191 -1.07 -21.02 6.81
N SER A 192 -1.38 -20.06 5.95
CA SER A 192 -0.73 -19.87 4.65
C SER A 192 -0.87 -18.42 4.18
N THR A 193 0.18 -17.91 3.55
CA THR A 193 0.19 -16.63 2.83
C THR A 193 0.25 -16.83 1.30
N ASP A 194 -0.05 -18.03 0.82
CA ASP A 194 0.09 -18.35 -0.60
C ASP A 194 -0.83 -17.48 -1.47
N GLY A 195 -0.21 -16.72 -2.37
CA GLY A 195 -0.89 -15.81 -3.30
C GLY A 195 -1.17 -14.44 -2.72
N LEU A 196 -0.79 -14.18 -1.47
CA LEU A 196 -0.74 -12.83 -0.94
C LEU A 196 0.54 -12.18 -1.46
N SER A 197 0.45 -10.94 -1.95
CA SER A 197 1.60 -10.26 -2.55
C SER A 197 2.53 -9.72 -1.47
N LEU A 198 3.67 -10.39 -1.26
CA LEU A 198 4.74 -9.91 -0.37
C LEU A 198 5.22 -8.51 -0.78
N ALA A 199 5.35 -8.27 -2.09
CA ALA A 199 5.80 -7.00 -2.65
C ALA A 199 4.92 -5.82 -2.23
N MET A 200 3.59 -5.99 -2.26
CA MET A 200 2.65 -4.96 -1.82
C MET A 200 2.93 -4.53 -0.37
N PHE A 201 3.13 -5.49 0.55
CA PHE A 201 3.42 -5.17 1.95
C PHE A 201 4.81 -4.55 2.13
N CYS A 202 5.81 -4.95 1.34
CA CYS A 202 7.11 -4.27 1.35
C CYS A 202 7.00 -2.79 0.91
N PHE A 203 6.18 -2.50 -0.12
CA PHE A 203 5.90 -1.12 -0.51
C PHE A 203 5.10 -0.35 0.54
N CYS A 204 4.10 -0.97 1.19
CA CYS A 204 3.38 -0.37 2.33
C CYS A 204 4.36 0.04 3.44
N VAL A 205 5.25 -0.86 3.85
CA VAL A 205 6.23 -0.57 4.91
C VAL A 205 7.17 0.56 4.50
N LEU A 206 7.76 0.51 3.30
CA LEU A 206 8.65 1.57 2.84
C LEU A 206 7.92 2.91 2.73
N GLY A 207 6.71 2.92 2.16
CA GLY A 207 5.87 4.10 2.02
C GLY A 207 5.50 4.71 3.37
N ASN A 208 5.08 3.90 4.33
CA ASN A 208 4.73 4.32 5.68
C ASN A 208 5.95 4.87 6.46
N VAL A 209 7.10 4.16 6.40
CA VAL A 209 8.34 4.61 7.07
C VAL A 209 8.79 5.95 6.51
N THR A 210 8.82 6.09 5.18
CA THR A 210 9.27 7.31 4.52
C THR A 210 8.29 8.47 4.73
N PHE A 211 6.98 8.20 4.81
CA PHE A 211 5.97 9.20 5.17
C PHE A 211 6.12 9.71 6.61
N CYS A 212 6.26 8.79 7.58
CA CYS A 212 6.50 9.20 8.97
C CYS A 212 7.82 9.96 9.10
N SER A 213 8.85 9.53 8.36
CA SER A 213 10.14 10.22 8.33
C SER A 213 10.00 11.64 7.77
N SER A 214 9.21 11.86 6.70
CA SER A 214 9.05 13.20 6.14
C SER A 214 8.44 14.17 7.15
N ILE A 215 7.41 13.76 7.88
CA ILE A 215 6.80 14.59 8.92
C ILE A 215 7.82 14.89 10.04
N LEU A 216 8.48 13.86 10.58
CA LEU A 216 9.38 14.03 11.72
C LEU A 216 10.66 14.80 11.38
N LEU A 217 11.14 14.69 10.13
CA LEU A 217 12.30 15.44 9.64
C LEU A 217 11.96 16.90 9.35
N TYR A 218 10.71 17.21 8.96
CA TYR A 218 10.29 18.58 8.69
C TYR A 218 10.32 19.44 9.96
N SER A 219 9.66 18.97 11.03
CA SER A 219 9.64 19.66 12.32
C SER A 219 9.27 18.71 13.46
N THR A 220 9.91 18.88 14.61
CA THR A 220 9.59 18.18 15.86
C THR A 220 8.86 19.10 16.85
N GLU A 221 8.40 20.26 16.41
CA GLU A 221 7.63 21.17 17.27
C GLU A 221 6.28 20.56 17.63
N PHE A 222 5.88 20.74 18.90
CA PHE A 222 4.68 20.11 19.43
C PHE A 222 3.41 20.45 18.64
N ASN A 223 3.22 21.71 18.26
CA ASN A 223 2.05 22.14 17.49
C ASN A 223 2.00 21.50 16.10
N TYR A 224 3.13 21.43 15.41
CA TYR A 224 3.24 20.79 14.11
C TYR A 224 2.95 19.28 14.19
N ILE A 225 3.52 18.61 15.19
CA ILE A 225 3.30 17.18 15.42
C ILE A 225 1.84 16.90 15.78
N LEU A 226 1.20 17.75 16.59
CA LEU A 226 -0.22 17.62 16.91
C LEU A 226 -1.12 17.74 15.68
N ILE A 227 -0.84 18.70 14.80
CA ILE A 227 -1.57 18.83 13.53
C ILE A 227 -1.40 17.55 12.73
N ASN A 228 -0.18 17.02 12.59
CA ASN A 228 0.10 15.86 11.75
C ASN A 228 -0.14 14.49 12.43
N LEU A 229 -0.64 14.49 13.67
CA LEU A 229 -0.80 13.30 14.49
C LEU A 229 -1.71 12.19 13.90
N PRO A 230 -2.85 12.49 13.25
CA PRO A 230 -3.70 11.45 12.67
C PRO A 230 -2.93 10.64 11.62
N TRP A 231 -2.17 11.31 10.75
CA TRP A 231 -1.39 10.66 9.71
C TRP A 231 -0.18 9.92 10.28
N LEU A 232 0.48 10.45 11.31
CA LEU A 232 1.56 9.74 12.01
C LEU A 232 1.07 8.46 12.67
N LEU A 233 -0.09 8.48 13.33
CA LEU A 233 -0.66 7.29 13.96
C LEU A 233 -1.24 6.31 12.94
N GLY A 234 -1.84 6.80 11.86
CA GLY A 234 -2.31 5.95 10.77
C GLY A 234 -1.17 5.18 10.08
N ASN A 235 -0.12 5.89 9.66
CA ASN A 235 1.04 5.27 8.99
C ASN A 235 1.94 4.52 9.98
N GLY A 236 2.25 5.11 11.13
CA GLY A 236 3.11 4.50 12.15
C GLY A 236 2.46 3.31 12.84
N GLY A 237 1.17 3.40 13.17
CA GLY A 237 0.42 2.30 13.79
C GLY A 237 0.21 1.12 12.84
N THR A 238 0.04 1.37 11.53
CA THR A 238 -0.08 0.30 10.54
C THR A 238 1.23 -0.48 10.35
N LEU A 239 2.40 0.14 10.52
CA LEU A 239 3.69 -0.56 10.47
C LEU A 239 3.75 -1.75 11.42
N MET A 240 3.21 -1.61 12.64
CA MET A 240 3.18 -2.72 13.61
C MET A 240 2.45 -3.95 13.03
N PHE A 241 1.32 -3.74 12.38
CA PHE A 241 0.54 -4.81 11.77
C PHE A 241 1.15 -5.33 10.47
N ASP A 242 1.76 -4.45 9.67
CA ASP A 242 2.45 -4.84 8.44
C ASP A 242 3.64 -5.76 8.78
N PHE A 243 4.40 -5.48 9.85
CA PHE A 243 5.46 -6.38 10.33
C PHE A 243 4.92 -7.74 10.82
N VAL A 244 3.72 -7.79 11.42
CA VAL A 244 3.07 -9.06 11.77
C VAL A 244 2.75 -9.87 10.51
N ILE A 245 2.24 -9.23 9.45
CA ILE A 245 1.97 -9.90 8.17
C ILE A 245 3.27 -10.38 7.52
N LEU A 246 4.33 -9.57 7.54
CA LEU A 246 5.66 -9.97 7.05
C LEU A 246 6.24 -11.14 7.84
N ALA A 247 6.03 -11.19 9.17
CA ALA A 247 6.40 -12.33 9.98
C ALA A 247 5.59 -13.59 9.58
N GLN A 248 4.28 -13.46 9.31
CA GLN A 248 3.46 -14.56 8.80
C GLN A 248 3.99 -15.11 7.46
N PHE A 249 4.48 -14.25 6.55
CA PHE A 249 5.14 -14.69 5.32
C PHE A 249 6.39 -15.53 5.58
N TYR A 250 7.12 -15.29 6.67
CA TYR A 250 8.27 -16.10 7.06
C TYR A 250 7.84 -17.43 7.72
N PHE A 251 6.90 -17.38 8.66
CA PHE A 251 6.45 -18.57 9.40
C PHE A 251 5.71 -19.57 8.51
N TYR A 252 4.80 -19.08 7.66
CA TYR A 252 4.02 -19.93 6.76
C TYR A 252 4.74 -20.25 5.45
N ARG A 253 6.03 -19.93 5.34
CA ARG A 253 6.87 -20.22 4.17
C ARG A 253 7.23 -21.70 3.99
N ASN A 254 7.17 -22.45 5.10
CA ASN A 254 7.69 -23.81 5.22
C ASN A 254 6.63 -24.84 5.62
N ASN A 255 5.36 -24.42 5.77
CA ASN A 255 4.21 -25.32 5.90
C ASN A 255 3.56 -25.50 4.52
#